data_AF-A0A973CK75-F1
#
_entry.id   AF-A0A973CK75-F1
#
_cell.length_a   1.000
_cell.length_b   1.000
_cell.length_c   1.000
_cell.angle_alpha   90.00
_cell.angle_beta   90.00
_cell.angle_gamma   90.00
#
_symmetry.space_group_name_H-M   'P 1'
#
loop_
_entity.id
_entity.type
_entity.pdbx_description
1 polymer ?
#
loop_
_entity_poly.entity_id
_entity_poly.type
_entity_poly.pdbx_seq_one_letter_code
_entity_poly.pdbx_strand_id
1 'polypeptide(L)'
;MDKKKKFTLGEVVVIVLVVSVLIALIIPLGLQISKSREHARRINCNSNLKSIALALLMYSGDANGYFPITPNGNNFEPLNTLEIINDSKVFGCPSVARSSSISRNADYRYGASGLLDDNEFAKMTTLGSDRSGNHPRNSWINAMFIDGHVEGSKPDGKRSWNSF
;
A
#
# COMPACT_ATOMS: atom_id res chain seq x y z
N MET A 1 39.65 35.94 -41.90
CA MET A 1 40.67 34.88 -41.96
C MET A 1 40.54 34.08 -40.67
N ASP A 2 39.63 33.10 -40.67
CA ASP A 2 39.20 32.45 -39.43
C ASP A 2 40.21 31.39 -39.01
N LYS A 3 40.91 31.66 -37.90
CA LYS A 3 41.81 30.72 -37.25
C LYS A 3 40.99 29.53 -36.74
N LYS A 4 40.93 28.46 -37.52
CA LYS A 4 40.36 27.18 -37.08
C LYS A 4 41.20 26.64 -35.93
N LYS A 5 40.67 26.72 -34.71
CA LYS A 5 41.25 26.07 -33.53
C LYS A 5 41.24 24.56 -33.77
N LYS A 6 42.42 23.95 -33.83
CA LYS A 6 42.57 22.50 -33.85
C LYS A 6 42.45 22.00 -32.42
N PHE A 7 41.42 21.23 -32.12
CA PHE A 7 41.26 20.58 -30.82
C PHE A 7 42.41 19.61 -30.58
N THR A 8 42.96 19.64 -29.37
CA THR A 8 43.98 18.67 -28.96
C THR A 8 43.31 17.38 -28.50
N LEU A 9 43.96 16.23 -28.72
CA LEU A 9 43.43 14.92 -28.30
C LEU A 9 43.14 14.90 -26.78
N GLY A 10 43.96 15.61 -25.99
CA GLY A 10 43.81 15.70 -24.54
C GLY A 10 42.56 16.46 -24.08
N GLU A 11 42.17 17.54 -24.77
CA GLU A 11 40.93 18.28 -24.43
C GLU A 11 39.70 17.41 -24.63
N VAL A 12 39.64 16.66 -25.75
CA VAL A 12 38.49 15.79 -26.03
C VAL A 12 38.41 14.65 -25.02
N VAL A 13 39.55 14.08 -24.61
CA VAL A 13 39.59 13.00 -23.62
C VAL A 13 39.11 13.46 -22.24
N VAL A 14 39.58 14.61 -21.74
CA VAL A 14 39.13 15.16 -20.46
C VAL A 14 37.63 15.46 -20.46
N ILE A 15 37.10 16.00 -21.55
CA ILE A 15 35.68 16.32 -21.65
C ILE A 15 34.82 15.05 -21.56
N VAL A 16 35.18 13.99 -22.29
CA VAL A 16 34.42 12.73 -22.25
C VAL A 16 34.53 12.07 -20.87
N LEU A 17 35.70 12.13 -20.22
CA LEU A 17 35.89 11.65 -18.85
C LEU A 17 34.98 12.37 -17.85
N VAL A 18 34.91 13.70 -17.88
CA VAL A 18 34.04 14.46 -16.96
C VAL A 18 32.56 14.22 -17.27
N VAL A 19 32.15 14.26 -18.54
CA VAL A 19 30.74 14.06 -18.95
C VAL A 19 30.24 12.66 -18.55
N SER A 20 31.06 11.62 -18.72
CA SER A 20 30.69 10.25 -18.33
C SER A 20 30.43 10.10 -16.83
N VAL A 21 31.25 10.72 -15.97
CA VAL A 21 31.05 10.73 -14.51
C VAL A 21 29.77 11.49 -14.13
N LEU A 22 29.50 12.64 -14.77
CA LEU A 22 28.28 13.42 -14.52
C LEU A 22 27.02 12.63 -14.87
N ILE A 23 27.01 11.96 -16.02
CA ILE A 23 25.89 11.13 -16.46
C ILE A 23 25.64 9.97 -15.48
N ALA A 24 26.69 9.31 -14.97
CA ALA A 24 26.57 8.21 -14.02
C ALA A 24 25.88 8.61 -12.70
N LEU A 25 26.05 9.85 -12.25
CA LEU A 25 25.42 10.37 -11.03
C LEU A 25 23.95 10.79 -11.23
N ILE A 26 23.58 11.23 -12.44
CA ILE A 26 22.23 11.73 -12.74
C ILE A 26 21.26 10.59 -13.14
N ILE A 27 21.75 9.57 -13.86
CA ILE A 27 20.96 8.40 -14.30
C ILE A 27 20.18 7.68 -13.19
N PRO A 28 20.71 7.40 -11.98
CA PRO A 28 20.01 6.60 -10.99
C PRO A 28 18.65 7.19 -10.57
N LEU A 29 18.52 8.52 -10.60
CA LEU A 29 17.27 9.23 -10.27
C LEU A 29 16.13 8.98 -11.28
N GLY A 30 16.45 8.68 -12.54
CA GLY A 30 15.46 8.50 -13.60
C GLY A 30 14.93 7.06 -13.74
N LEU A 31 15.75 6.05 -13.46
CA LEU A 31 15.44 4.64 -13.78
C LEU A 31 14.85 3.80 -12.63
N GLN A 32 14.83 4.32 -11.40
CA GLN A 32 14.39 3.58 -10.20
C GLN A 32 12.91 3.83 -9.81
N ILE A 33 12.24 4.70 -10.56
CA ILE A 33 10.93 5.26 -10.23
C ILE A 33 9.84 4.18 -10.13
N SER A 34 9.89 3.14 -10.95
CA SER A 34 8.84 2.11 -11.00
C SER A 34 8.73 1.31 -9.70
N LYS A 35 9.85 0.95 -9.08
CA LYS A 35 9.89 0.22 -7.81
C LYS A 35 9.52 1.11 -6.62
N SER A 36 10.00 2.34 -6.61
CA SER A 36 9.69 3.32 -5.54
C SER A 36 8.21 3.71 -5.54
N ARG A 37 7.60 3.95 -6.71
CA ARG A 37 6.17 4.27 -6.82
C ARG A 37 5.28 3.16 -6.27
N GLU A 38 5.60 1.90 -6.56
CA GLU A 38 4.83 0.78 -6.02
C GLU A 38 4.98 0.65 -4.50
N HIS A 39 6.17 0.92 -3.95
CA HIS A 39 6.35 0.99 -2.50
C HIS A 39 5.48 2.08 -1.86
N ALA A 40 5.44 3.28 -2.44
CA ALA A 40 4.56 4.36 -1.98
C ALA A 40 3.07 3.98 -2.07
N ARG A 41 2.65 3.30 -3.15
CA ARG A 41 1.27 2.82 -3.28
C ARG A 41 0.92 1.76 -2.23
N ARG A 42 1.84 0.87 -1.87
CA ARG A 42 1.65 -0.10 -0.77
C ARG A 42 1.44 0.59 0.57
N ILE A 43 2.23 1.62 0.86
CA ILE A 43 2.08 2.42 2.07
C ILE A 43 0.69 3.06 2.11
N ASN A 44 0.22 3.59 0.98
CA ASN A 44 -1.13 4.15 0.89
C ASN A 44 -2.23 3.09 1.04
N CYS A 45 -2.10 1.90 0.42
CA CYS A 45 -3.07 0.81 0.62
C CYS A 45 -3.12 0.38 2.10
N ASN A 46 -1.97 0.33 2.79
CA ASN A 46 -1.90 0.05 4.22
C ASN A 46 -2.57 1.16 5.05
N SER A 47 -2.33 2.44 4.73
CA SER A 47 -2.97 3.58 5.40
C SER A 47 -4.50 3.59 5.25
N ASN A 48 -5.00 3.21 4.08
CA ASN A 48 -6.43 3.05 3.83
C ASN A 48 -7.01 1.93 4.70
N LEU A 49 -6.36 0.76 4.76
CA LEU A 49 -6.76 -0.33 5.66
C LEU A 49 -6.74 0.09 7.13
N LYS A 50 -5.77 0.89 7.57
CA LYS A 50 -5.74 1.43 8.94
C LYS A 50 -6.93 2.35 9.22
N SER A 51 -7.31 3.17 8.24
CA SER A 51 -8.49 4.05 8.37
C SER A 51 -9.77 3.23 8.49
N ILE A 52 -9.88 2.15 7.71
CA ILE A 52 -10.99 1.18 7.80
C ILE A 52 -10.99 0.45 9.14
N ALA A 53 -9.84 -0.01 9.60
CA ALA A 53 -9.69 -0.72 10.87
C ALA A 53 -10.10 0.19 12.04
N LEU A 54 -9.66 1.45 12.05
CA LEU A 54 -10.08 2.43 13.06
C LEU A 54 -11.60 2.64 13.05
N ALA A 55 -12.21 2.76 11.88
CA ALA A 55 -13.66 2.90 11.76
C ALA A 55 -14.41 1.67 12.31
N LEU A 56 -13.88 0.47 12.07
CA LEU A 56 -14.42 -0.78 12.64
C LEU A 56 -14.29 -0.82 14.16
N LEU A 57 -13.17 -0.34 14.71
CA LEU A 57 -12.98 -0.23 16.16
C LEU A 57 -13.95 0.79 16.80
N MET A 58 -14.19 1.91 16.13
CA MET A 58 -15.16 2.91 16.58
C MET A 58 -16.56 2.30 16.63
N TYR A 59 -16.96 1.59 15.56
CA TYR A 59 -18.24 0.90 15.53
C TYR A 59 -18.38 -0.14 16.65
N SER A 60 -17.36 -0.99 16.83
CA SER A 60 -17.44 -2.07 17.82
C SER A 60 -17.46 -1.54 19.24
N GLY A 61 -16.86 -0.37 19.51
CA GLY A 61 -17.02 0.33 20.80
C GLY A 61 -18.48 0.60 21.16
N ASP A 62 -19.30 1.01 20.18
CA ASP A 62 -20.73 1.29 20.38
C ASP A 62 -21.60 0.02 20.28
N ALA A 63 -21.13 -1.01 19.58
CA ALA A 63 -21.85 -2.25 19.32
C ALA A 63 -21.46 -3.40 20.28
N ASN A 64 -21.14 -3.12 21.54
CA ASN A 64 -20.76 -4.11 22.56
C ASN A 64 -19.62 -5.05 22.12
N GLY A 65 -18.64 -4.53 21.39
CA GLY A 65 -17.51 -5.27 20.86
C GLY A 65 -17.78 -5.99 19.54
N TYR A 66 -18.99 -6.00 19.01
CA TYR A 66 -19.29 -6.71 17.77
C TYR A 66 -18.89 -5.89 16.54
N PHE A 67 -18.25 -6.55 15.58
CA PHE A 67 -18.00 -5.95 14.27
C PHE A 67 -19.24 -6.06 13.37
N PRO A 68 -19.41 -5.14 12.40
CA PRO A 68 -20.60 -5.13 11.57
C PRO A 68 -20.63 -6.35 10.66
N ILE A 69 -21.77 -7.03 10.58
CA ILE A 69 -21.95 -8.22 9.73
C ILE A 69 -22.54 -7.78 8.39
N THR A 70 -21.96 -8.21 7.28
CA THR A 70 -22.49 -7.90 5.94
C THR A 70 -23.29 -9.08 5.38
N PRO A 71 -24.57 -8.90 5.02
CA PRO A 71 -25.40 -9.97 4.46
C PRO A 71 -24.83 -10.62 3.20
N ASN A 72 -24.13 -9.84 2.38
CA ASN A 72 -23.53 -10.28 1.12
C ASN A 72 -22.07 -10.76 1.25
N GLY A 73 -21.52 -10.74 2.47
CA GLY A 73 -20.13 -11.12 2.78
C GLY A 73 -19.08 -10.17 2.19
N ASN A 74 -17.91 -10.10 2.84
CA ASN A 74 -16.66 -9.56 2.29
C ASN A 74 -16.65 -8.08 1.87
N ASN A 75 -17.51 -7.23 2.41
CA ASN A 75 -17.56 -5.81 2.04
C ASN A 75 -17.70 -4.86 3.24
N PHE A 76 -17.58 -3.55 3.00
CA PHE A 76 -17.60 -2.52 4.05
C PHE A 76 -18.86 -1.65 4.03
N GLU A 77 -19.95 -2.15 3.44
CA GLU A 77 -21.22 -1.41 3.32
C GLU A 77 -21.67 -0.77 4.65
N PRO A 78 -21.62 -1.46 5.81
CA PRO A 78 -22.05 -0.87 7.08
C PRO A 78 -21.25 0.37 7.49
N LEU A 79 -19.96 0.45 7.15
CA LEU A 79 -19.13 1.62 7.52
C LEU A 79 -19.53 2.89 6.78
N ASN A 80 -20.13 2.76 5.59
CA ASN A 80 -20.65 3.88 4.83
C ASN A 80 -22.08 4.23 5.27
N THR A 81 -22.94 3.22 5.46
CA THR A 81 -24.34 3.42 5.91
C THR A 81 -24.42 4.07 7.30
N LEU A 82 -23.43 3.85 8.15
CA LEU A 82 -23.33 4.43 9.49
C LEU A 82 -22.54 5.75 9.52
N GLU A 83 -22.18 6.29 8.35
CA GLU A 83 -21.43 7.56 8.18
C GLU A 83 -20.09 7.64 8.96
N ILE A 84 -19.50 6.48 9.30
CA ILE A 84 -18.22 6.41 10.03
C ILE A 84 -17.06 6.78 9.10
N ILE A 85 -17.17 6.42 7.81
CA ILE A 85 -16.22 6.82 6.77
C ILE A 85 -16.93 7.61 5.68
N ASN A 86 -16.59 8.91 5.60
CA ASN A 86 -17.10 9.81 4.57
C ASN A 86 -16.27 9.83 3.29
N ASP A 87 -14.96 9.53 3.37
CA ASP A 87 -14.12 9.45 2.17
C ASP A 87 -14.20 8.07 1.53
N SER A 88 -14.94 8.00 0.43
CA SER A 88 -15.17 6.78 -0.33
C SER A 88 -13.90 6.24 -1.03
N LYS A 89 -12.86 7.06 -1.19
CA LYS A 89 -11.58 6.63 -1.78
C LYS A 89 -10.81 5.66 -0.88
N VAL A 90 -11.12 5.65 0.42
CA VAL A 90 -10.50 4.75 1.39
C VAL A 90 -10.77 3.28 1.07
N PHE A 91 -11.87 2.96 0.36
CA PHE A 91 -12.17 1.59 -0.06
C PHE A 91 -11.33 1.09 -1.24
N GLY A 92 -10.46 1.96 -1.77
CA GLY A 92 -9.68 1.70 -2.97
C GLY A 92 -8.19 1.54 -2.69
N CYS A 93 -7.55 0.54 -3.33
CA CYS A 93 -6.10 0.38 -3.27
C CYS A 93 -5.43 1.07 -4.48
N PRO A 94 -4.57 2.10 -4.28
CA PRO A 94 -3.88 2.79 -5.38
C PRO A 94 -2.90 1.92 -6.20
N SER A 95 -2.63 0.68 -5.79
CA SER A 95 -1.85 -0.27 -6.59
C SER A 95 -2.65 -0.91 -7.74
N VAL A 96 -4.00 -0.86 -7.71
CA VAL A 96 -4.83 -1.33 -8.83
C VAL A 96 -5.06 -0.25 -9.88
N ALA A 97 -5.17 -0.65 -11.15
CA ALA A 97 -5.39 0.27 -12.26
C ALA A 97 -6.79 0.95 -12.22
N ARG A 98 -7.78 0.27 -11.63
CA ARG A 98 -9.14 0.78 -11.43
C ARG A 98 -9.50 0.58 -9.96
N SER A 99 -9.12 1.56 -9.15
CA SER A 99 -9.40 1.52 -7.73
C SER A 99 -10.89 1.71 -7.46
N SER A 100 -11.46 0.88 -6.60
CA SER A 100 -12.85 0.99 -6.20
C SER A 100 -13.04 2.10 -5.16
N SER A 101 -14.06 2.93 -5.33
CA SER A 101 -14.50 3.88 -4.31
C SER A 101 -15.83 3.46 -3.66
N ILE A 102 -16.22 2.20 -3.83
CA ILE A 102 -17.52 1.69 -3.36
C ILE A 102 -17.26 0.65 -2.27
N SER A 103 -17.82 0.88 -1.09
CA SER A 103 -17.69 -0.01 0.07
C SER A 103 -18.12 -1.45 -0.21
N ARG A 104 -19.17 -1.64 -1.03
CA ARG A 104 -19.68 -2.95 -1.49
C ARG A 104 -18.73 -3.72 -2.42
N ASN A 105 -17.86 -3.01 -3.15
CA ASN A 105 -16.88 -3.61 -4.05
C ASN A 105 -15.48 -3.09 -3.74
N ALA A 106 -15.14 -2.99 -2.45
CA ALA A 106 -13.85 -2.49 -2.04
C ALA A 106 -12.71 -3.35 -2.61
N ASP A 107 -11.55 -2.73 -2.80
CA ASP A 107 -10.32 -3.44 -3.17
C ASP A 107 -9.78 -4.27 -1.99
N TYR A 108 -10.38 -4.14 -0.80
CA TYR A 108 -10.08 -4.91 0.40
C TYR A 108 -11.19 -5.93 0.69
N ARG A 109 -10.84 -7.04 1.33
CA ARG A 109 -11.75 -8.08 1.81
C ARG A 109 -12.01 -7.90 3.29
N TYR A 110 -13.24 -8.17 3.71
CA TYR A 110 -13.67 -8.09 5.10
C TYR A 110 -14.24 -9.42 5.59
N GLY A 111 -13.56 -10.08 6.51
CA GLY A 111 -13.92 -11.41 7.03
C GLY A 111 -15.12 -11.43 7.97
N ALA A 112 -15.65 -10.27 8.41
CA ALA A 112 -16.88 -10.06 9.19
C ALA A 112 -17.20 -11.03 10.34
N SER A 113 -16.21 -11.77 10.85
CA SER A 113 -16.41 -12.85 11.81
C SER A 113 -15.56 -12.56 13.05
N GLY A 114 -16.04 -11.69 13.93
CA GLY A 114 -15.28 -11.35 15.12
C GLY A 114 -16.06 -10.56 16.16
N LEU A 115 -15.76 -10.85 17.42
CA LEU A 115 -15.93 -9.95 18.55
C LEU A 115 -14.56 -9.31 18.82
N LEU A 116 -14.53 -8.06 19.27
CA LEU A 116 -13.36 -7.49 19.91
C LEU A 116 -12.96 -8.37 21.09
N ASP A 117 -11.75 -8.92 21.02
CA ASP A 117 -11.16 -9.73 22.06
C ASP A 117 -9.73 -9.23 22.29
N ASP A 118 -9.41 -8.91 23.54
CA ASP A 118 -8.13 -8.36 23.97
C ASP A 118 -7.07 -9.45 24.26
N ASN A 119 -7.47 -10.72 24.18
CA ASN A 119 -6.56 -11.85 24.29
C ASN A 119 -5.44 -11.79 23.23
N GLU A 120 -4.20 -12.07 23.65
CA GLU A 120 -3.02 -12.12 22.77
C GLU A 120 -3.21 -13.00 21.52
N PHE A 121 -3.92 -14.11 21.66
CA PHE A 121 -4.23 -15.01 20.53
C PHE A 121 -5.28 -14.42 19.58
N ALA A 122 -6.24 -13.65 20.10
CA ALA A 122 -7.27 -13.02 19.29
C ALA A 122 -6.72 -11.89 18.42
N LYS A 123 -5.64 -11.21 18.84
CA LYS A 123 -4.93 -10.20 18.04
C LYS A 123 -4.33 -10.76 16.74
N MET A 124 -4.10 -12.07 16.63
CA MET A 124 -3.67 -12.70 15.38
C MET A 124 -4.84 -12.97 14.41
N THR A 125 -6.08 -12.75 14.84
CA THR A 125 -7.26 -12.94 14.00
C THR A 125 -7.37 -11.81 13.00
N THR A 126 -7.37 -12.16 11.72
CA THR A 126 -7.48 -11.23 10.61
C THR A 126 -8.95 -10.86 10.38
N LEU A 127 -9.27 -9.58 10.49
CA LEU A 127 -10.59 -9.04 10.13
C LEU A 127 -10.74 -8.78 8.65
N GLY A 128 -9.63 -8.58 7.94
CA GLY A 128 -9.66 -8.32 6.51
C GLY A 128 -8.28 -8.18 5.90
N SER A 129 -8.23 -8.03 4.60
CA SER A 129 -6.96 -8.02 3.86
C SER A 129 -7.10 -7.40 2.48
N ASP A 130 -5.99 -7.15 1.79
CA ASP A 130 -6.04 -6.84 0.37
C ASP A 130 -6.68 -7.98 -0.43
N ARG A 131 -7.40 -7.61 -1.49
CA ARG A 131 -7.82 -8.58 -2.50
C ARG A 131 -6.60 -9.08 -3.27
N SER A 132 -6.59 -10.38 -3.57
CA SER A 132 -5.62 -10.97 -4.49
C SER A 132 -5.65 -10.23 -5.83
N GLY A 133 -4.48 -9.86 -6.35
CA GLY A 133 -4.35 -9.06 -7.57
C GLY A 133 -4.09 -7.57 -7.33
N ASN A 134 -4.21 -7.06 -6.09
CA ASN A 134 -4.02 -5.64 -5.81
C ASN A 134 -2.58 -5.16 -6.05
N HIS A 135 -1.61 -6.02 -5.79
CA HIS A 135 -0.19 -5.71 -5.94
C HIS A 135 0.40 -6.47 -7.13
N PRO A 136 1.35 -5.87 -7.87
CA PRO A 136 1.99 -6.50 -9.02
C PRO A 136 2.57 -7.88 -8.66
N ARG A 137 2.24 -8.88 -9.48
CA ARG A 137 2.64 -10.30 -9.32
C ARG A 137 2.20 -10.93 -7.99
N ASN A 138 1.16 -10.39 -7.33
CA ASN A 138 0.78 -10.79 -5.97
C ASN A 138 2.00 -10.83 -5.04
N SER A 139 2.88 -9.82 -5.13
CA SER A 139 4.11 -9.80 -4.35
C SER A 139 3.92 -9.32 -2.91
N TRP A 140 2.72 -8.84 -2.57
CA TRP A 140 2.42 -8.21 -1.28
C TRP A 140 0.94 -8.36 -0.94
N ILE A 141 0.63 -8.46 0.35
CA ILE A 141 -0.71 -8.44 0.91
C ILE A 141 -0.66 -7.70 2.24
N ASN A 142 -1.58 -6.77 2.46
CA ASN A 142 -1.83 -6.20 3.77
C ASN A 142 -2.99 -6.94 4.42
N ALA A 143 -2.89 -7.17 5.72
CA ALA A 143 -3.91 -7.78 6.56
C ALA A 143 -4.20 -6.84 7.73
N MET A 144 -5.48 -6.64 8.03
CA MET A 144 -5.95 -5.95 9.22
C MET A 144 -6.44 -6.96 10.25
N PHE A 145 -6.15 -6.68 11.52
CA PHE A 145 -6.40 -7.57 12.65
C PHE A 145 -7.49 -7.02 13.57
N ILE A 146 -7.99 -7.87 14.48
CA ILE A 146 -9.09 -7.53 15.41
C ILE A 146 -8.78 -6.32 16.28
N ASP A 147 -7.54 -6.13 16.68
CA ASP A 147 -7.07 -5.00 17.49
C ASP A 147 -6.87 -3.70 16.68
N GLY A 148 -7.19 -3.73 15.38
CA GLY A 148 -6.98 -2.63 14.45
C GLY A 148 -5.55 -2.50 13.92
N HIS A 149 -4.64 -3.40 14.30
CA HIS A 149 -3.32 -3.46 13.69
C HIS A 149 -3.43 -3.79 12.19
N VAL A 150 -2.50 -3.28 11.40
CA VAL A 150 -2.39 -3.59 9.96
C VAL A 150 -0.95 -3.93 9.62
N GLU A 151 -0.74 -5.15 9.16
CA GLU A 151 0.56 -5.67 8.75
C GLU A 151 0.57 -5.94 7.24
N GLY A 152 1.63 -5.49 6.57
CA GLY A 152 1.92 -5.95 5.21
C GLY A 152 2.86 -7.13 5.26
N SER A 153 2.62 -8.16 4.45
CA SER A 153 3.48 -9.34 4.33
C SER A 153 3.59 -9.79 2.87
N LYS A 154 4.61 -10.57 2.56
CA LYS A 154 4.64 -11.36 1.32
C LYS A 154 3.69 -12.55 1.46
N PRO A 155 3.00 -12.96 0.39
CA PRO A 155 2.10 -14.12 0.43
C PRO A 155 2.81 -15.48 0.42
N ASP A 156 4.14 -15.52 0.47
CA ASP A 156 4.96 -16.75 0.54
C ASP A 156 5.10 -17.32 1.97
N GLY A 157 4.26 -16.87 2.90
CA GLY A 157 4.27 -17.32 4.31
C GLY A 157 5.41 -16.74 5.14
N LYS A 158 6.30 -15.92 4.56
CA LYS A 158 7.32 -15.18 5.32
C LYS A 158 6.70 -13.87 5.82
N ARG A 159 6.22 -13.89 7.07
CA ARG A 159 5.84 -12.67 7.81
C ARG A 159 6.99 -11.67 7.68
N SER A 160 6.75 -10.50 7.10
CA SER A 160 7.79 -9.49 6.96
C SER A 160 7.95 -8.71 8.26
N TRP A 161 8.56 -9.35 9.24
CA TRP A 161 9.23 -8.67 10.34
C TRP A 161 10.73 -8.88 10.18
N ASN A 162 11.48 -7.77 10.30
CA ASN A 162 12.94 -7.60 10.23
C ASN A 162 13.51 -7.30 8.82
N SER A 163 13.61 -6.00 8.50
CA SER A 163 14.72 -5.43 7.73
C SER A 163 14.79 -3.91 7.96
N PHE A 164 15.16 -3.57 9.20
CA PHE A 164 16.06 -2.45 9.49
C PHE A 164 17.31 -3.06 10.15
#